data_AF-A0A1B6DHG3-F1
#
_entry.id   AF-A0A1B6DHG3-F1
#
_cell.length_a   1.000
_cell.length_b   1.000
_cell.length_c   1.000
_cell.angle_alpha   90.00
_cell.angle_beta   90.00
_cell.angle_gamma   90.00
#
_symmetry.space_group_name_H-M   'P 1'
#
loop_
_entity.id
_entity.type
_entity.pdbx_description
1 polymer ?
#
loop_
_entity_poly.entity_id
_entity_poly.type
_entity_poly.pdbx_seq_one_letter_code
_entity_poly.pdbx_strand_id
1 'polypeptide(L)'
;MADTTGDATRRLNAKKQTLDDAYAAPANFLEIDVINPITHGVAKKRYTDYEVRMRTNLPVFKVKESSVRRRYSDFEWLRNELERDSKIVVPTLPGKAWKRQMPFRGDDGIFEEDFIEDRRKGLEVFVNKIAGHPLAQNERCLHMFLQEPVIDKNYVPGKIRNT
;
A
#
# COMPACT_ATOMS: atom_id res chain seq x y z
N MET A 1 -4.87 55.66 18.17
CA MET A 1 -4.29 54.30 18.12
C MET A 1 -5.43 53.34 18.40
N ALA A 2 -5.88 52.59 17.40
CA ALA A 2 -6.99 51.65 17.54
C ALA A 2 -6.44 50.26 17.89
N ASP A 3 -6.92 49.72 19.01
CA ASP A 3 -6.53 48.45 19.58
C ASP A 3 -7.05 47.28 18.72
N THR A 4 -6.12 46.48 18.17
CA THR A 4 -6.36 45.36 17.23
C THR A 4 -5.96 44.02 17.86
N THR A 5 -6.26 43.83 19.15
CA THR A 5 -5.83 42.63 19.90
C THR A 5 -6.93 41.58 20.11
N GLY A 6 -8.17 41.83 19.67
CA GLY A 6 -9.32 40.97 19.96
C GLY A 6 -9.55 39.74 19.08
N ASP A 7 -8.91 39.62 17.91
CA ASP A 7 -9.26 38.59 16.92
C ASP A 7 -8.43 37.29 17.04
N ALA A 8 -7.29 37.33 17.75
CA ALA A 8 -6.36 36.19 17.83
C ALA A 8 -6.80 35.06 18.78
N THR A 9 -7.81 35.29 19.64
CA THR A 9 -8.32 34.29 20.61
C THR A 9 -9.76 33.85 20.33
N ARG A 10 -10.31 34.21 19.16
CA ARG A 10 -11.68 33.83 18.80
C ARG A 10 -11.78 32.31 18.70
N ARG A 11 -12.63 31.70 19.54
CA ARG A 11 -12.97 30.28 19.45
C ARG A 11 -13.41 29.96 18.02
N LEU A 12 -12.75 29.00 17.38
CA LEU A 12 -13.17 28.46 16.10
C LEU A 12 -14.63 28.01 16.24
N ASN A 13 -15.52 28.51 15.39
CA ASN A 13 -16.89 28.02 15.32
C ASN A 13 -16.83 26.55 14.91
N ALA A 14 -16.86 25.64 15.89
CA ALA A 14 -17.03 24.22 15.63
C ALA A 14 -18.40 24.05 14.98
N LYS A 15 -18.43 23.54 13.74
CA LYS A 15 -19.69 23.10 13.13
C LYS A 15 -20.33 22.09 14.10
N LYS A 16 -21.57 22.36 14.53
CA LYS A 16 -22.32 21.41 15.35
C LYS A 16 -22.44 20.12 14.55
N GLN A 17 -21.92 19.01 15.09
CA GLN A 17 -22.11 17.69 14.50
C GLN A 17 -23.61 17.42 14.38
N THR A 18 -24.06 17.06 13.18
CA THR A 18 -25.47 16.76 12.93
C THR A 18 -25.79 15.33 13.34
N LEU A 19 -27.07 15.01 13.58
CA LEU A 19 -27.49 13.64 13.85
C LEU A 19 -27.18 12.73 12.65
N ASP A 20 -27.27 13.24 11.43
CA ASP A 20 -26.87 12.52 10.22
C ASP A 20 -25.37 12.20 10.20
N ASP A 21 -24.49 13.12 10.66
CA ASP A 21 -23.05 12.85 10.79
C ASP A 21 -22.75 11.77 11.84
N ALA A 22 -23.58 11.67 12.89
CA ALA A 22 -23.41 10.69 13.96
C ALA A 22 -23.80 9.25 13.54
N TYR A 23 -24.70 9.12 12.56
CA TYR A 23 -25.16 7.82 12.03
C TYR A 23 -24.68 7.52 10.61
N ALA A 24 -23.94 8.43 9.99
CA ALA A 24 -23.30 8.19 8.70
C ALA A 24 -22.26 7.06 8.83
N ALA A 25 -22.17 6.20 7.80
CA ALA A 25 -21.06 5.27 7.69
C ALA A 25 -19.73 6.05 7.76
N PRO A 26 -18.67 5.53 8.41
CA PRO A 26 -17.39 6.23 8.52
C PRO A 26 -16.96 6.73 7.15
N ALA A 27 -16.78 8.06 7.04
CA ALA A 27 -16.67 8.71 5.74
C ALA A 27 -15.39 8.34 4.95
N ASN A 28 -14.46 7.56 5.52
CA ASN A 28 -13.18 7.21 4.93
C ASN A 28 -12.87 5.73 5.12
N PHE A 29 -12.74 4.97 4.02
CA PHE A 29 -12.29 3.59 4.00
C PHE A 29 -11.17 3.39 2.97
N LEU A 30 -10.31 2.42 3.25
CA LEU A 30 -9.25 1.95 2.36
C LEU A 30 -9.09 0.45 2.62
N GLU A 31 -9.40 -0.34 1.61
CA GLU A 31 -9.32 -1.80 1.65
C GLU A 31 -8.40 -2.25 0.52
N ILE A 32 -7.43 -3.10 0.85
CA ILE A 32 -6.52 -3.68 -0.13
C ILE A 32 -6.49 -5.18 0.06
N ASP A 33 -6.93 -5.90 -0.96
CA ASP A 33 -6.88 -7.36 -1.00
C ASP A 33 -5.69 -7.81 -1.86
N VAL A 34 -4.97 -8.83 -1.40
CA VAL A 34 -3.96 -9.53 -2.20
C VAL A 34 -4.49 -10.92 -2.49
N ILE A 35 -4.90 -11.19 -3.73
CA ILE A 35 -5.63 -12.40 -4.12
C ILE A 35 -5.05 -13.01 -5.40
N ASN A 36 -5.63 -14.15 -5.82
CA ASN A 36 -5.39 -14.77 -7.12
C ASN A 36 -3.90 -14.96 -7.45
N PRO A 37 -3.13 -15.74 -6.66
CA PRO A 37 -1.76 -16.04 -6.99
C PRO A 37 -1.69 -16.78 -8.33
N ILE A 38 -0.81 -16.33 -9.24
CA ILE A 38 -0.53 -17.06 -10.50
C ILE A 38 0.97 -17.23 -10.63
N THR A 39 1.39 -18.44 -10.98
CA THR A 39 2.79 -18.74 -11.26
C THR A 39 3.04 -18.65 -12.76
N HIS A 40 3.93 -17.75 -13.16
CA HIS A 40 4.36 -17.54 -14.53
C HIS A 40 5.70 -18.19 -14.80
N GLY A 41 6.01 -18.40 -16.08
CA GLY A 41 7.31 -18.87 -16.54
C GLY A 41 7.48 -20.38 -16.48
N VAL A 42 8.66 -20.84 -16.88
CA VAL A 42 9.00 -22.28 -16.98
C VAL A 42 10.33 -22.54 -16.29
N ALA A 43 10.41 -23.68 -15.58
CA ALA A 43 11.60 -24.15 -14.87
C ALA A 43 12.26 -23.08 -13.97
N LYS A 44 13.45 -22.60 -14.34
CA LYS A 44 14.27 -21.65 -13.55
C LYS A 44 13.81 -20.20 -13.63
N LYS A 45 12.94 -19.85 -14.58
CA LYS A 45 12.40 -18.48 -14.74
C LYS A 45 11.00 -18.33 -14.14
N ARG A 46 10.58 -19.28 -13.29
CA ARG A 46 9.27 -19.24 -12.65
C ARG A 46 9.19 -18.16 -11.58
N TYR A 47 8.06 -17.46 -11.51
CA TYR A 47 7.76 -16.53 -10.43
C TYR A 47 6.25 -16.47 -10.18
N THR A 48 5.86 -16.19 -8.94
CA THR A 48 4.47 -16.01 -8.56
C THR A 48 4.19 -14.52 -8.35
N ASP A 49 3.15 -14.03 -8.99
CA ASP A 49 2.57 -12.71 -8.75
C ASP A 49 1.15 -12.83 -8.21
N TYR A 50 0.68 -11.74 -7.63
CA TYR A 50 -0.59 -11.63 -6.93
C TYR A 50 -1.38 -10.48 -7.54
N GLU A 51 -2.70 -10.61 -7.53
CA GLU A 51 -3.60 -9.50 -7.81
C GLU A 51 -3.73 -8.65 -6.56
N VAL A 52 -3.35 -7.38 -6.67
CA VAL A 52 -3.51 -6.37 -5.62
C VAL A 52 -4.72 -5.52 -6.02
N ARG A 53 -5.82 -5.69 -5.30
CA ARG A 53 -7.08 -4.98 -5.53
C ARG A 53 -7.26 -3.94 -4.44
N MET A 54 -7.36 -2.68 -4.81
CA MET A 54 -7.59 -1.56 -3.88
C MET A 54 -9.00 -1.02 -4.08
N ARG A 55 -9.70 -0.74 -2.97
CA ARG A 55 -10.94 0.03 -2.92
C ARG A 55 -10.85 1.12 -1.86
N THR A 56 -11.17 2.35 -2.22
CA THR A 56 -11.09 3.48 -1.29
C THR A 56 -11.97 4.63 -1.72
N ASN A 57 -12.45 5.39 -0.76
CA ASN A 57 -13.09 6.69 -1.00
C ASN A 57 -12.16 7.88 -0.71
N LEU A 58 -10.94 7.63 -0.18
CA LEU A 58 -10.01 8.68 0.21
C LEU A 58 -9.64 9.59 -0.98
N PRO A 59 -9.59 10.92 -0.79
CA PRO A 59 -9.32 11.87 -1.87
C PRO A 59 -7.87 11.86 -2.35
N VAL A 60 -6.93 11.34 -1.54
CA VAL A 60 -5.51 11.23 -1.92
C VAL A 60 -5.28 10.30 -3.10
N PHE A 61 -6.15 9.28 -3.27
CA PHE A 61 -6.09 8.35 -4.37
C PHE A 61 -6.92 8.87 -5.55
N LYS A 62 -6.26 9.02 -6.71
CA LYS A 62 -6.92 9.45 -7.96
C LYS A 62 -8.03 8.50 -8.41
N VAL A 63 -7.80 7.20 -8.24
CA VAL A 63 -8.73 6.13 -8.61
C VAL A 63 -9.32 5.53 -7.35
N LYS A 64 -10.63 5.28 -7.36
CA LYS A 64 -11.37 4.71 -6.20
C LYS A 64 -11.28 3.20 -6.14
N GLU A 65 -11.18 2.55 -7.29
CA GLU A 65 -10.95 1.11 -7.41
C GLU A 65 -9.85 0.82 -8.42
N SER A 66 -8.87 -0.01 -8.05
CA SER A 66 -7.83 -0.48 -8.97
C SER A 66 -7.54 -1.96 -8.73
N SER A 67 -7.12 -2.65 -9.79
CA SER A 67 -6.58 -4.00 -9.71
C SER A 67 -5.30 -4.06 -10.54
N VAL A 68 -4.19 -4.42 -9.90
CA VAL A 68 -2.86 -4.49 -10.51
C VAL A 68 -2.16 -5.78 -10.12
N ARG A 69 -1.26 -6.26 -10.98
CA ARG A 69 -0.48 -7.49 -10.72
C ARG A 69 0.89 -7.14 -10.15
N ARG A 70 1.26 -7.78 -9.03
CA ARG A 70 2.53 -7.52 -8.32
C ARG A 70 3.17 -8.81 -7.86
N ARG A 71 4.47 -8.95 -8.09
CA ARG A 71 5.27 -10.05 -7.53
C ARG A 71 5.95 -9.60 -6.24
N TYR A 72 6.43 -10.56 -5.45
CA TYR A 72 7.12 -10.29 -4.18
C TYR A 72 8.22 -9.24 -4.27
N SER A 73 9.04 -9.26 -5.34
CA SER A 73 10.12 -8.29 -5.52
C SER A 73 9.63 -6.85 -5.72
N ASP A 74 8.39 -6.66 -6.15
CA ASP A 74 7.80 -5.33 -6.31
C ASP A 74 7.39 -4.76 -4.93
N PHE A 75 6.98 -5.63 -4.00
CA PHE A 75 6.78 -5.25 -2.60
C PHE A 75 8.12 -4.93 -1.90
N GLU A 76 9.18 -5.69 -2.20
CA GLU A 76 10.54 -5.36 -1.74
C GLU A 76 10.96 -3.97 -2.25
N TRP A 77 10.68 -3.67 -3.52
CA TRP A 77 10.93 -2.35 -4.09
C TRP A 77 10.15 -1.27 -3.33
N LEU A 78 8.83 -1.41 -3.15
CA LEU A 78 8.02 -0.41 -2.43
C LEU A 78 8.54 -0.16 -1.01
N ARG A 79 8.90 -1.22 -0.28
CA ARG A 79 9.51 -1.12 1.05
C ARG A 79 10.78 -0.26 1.00
N ASN A 80 11.69 -0.57 0.09
CA ASN A 80 12.99 0.11 0.01
C ASN A 80 12.83 1.59 -0.38
N GLU A 81 11.88 1.91 -1.25
CA GLU A 81 11.56 3.30 -1.62
C GLU A 81 11.03 4.09 -0.43
N LEU A 82 10.11 3.50 0.34
CA LEU A 82 9.54 4.12 1.53
C LEU A 82 10.58 4.27 2.66
N GLU A 83 11.47 3.30 2.85
CA GLU A 83 12.57 3.40 3.82
C GLU A 83 13.58 4.49 3.48
N ARG A 84 13.78 4.77 2.19
CA ARG A 84 14.72 5.79 1.72
C ARG A 84 14.15 7.20 1.85
N ASP A 85 12.92 7.41 1.36
CA ASP A 85 12.38 8.76 1.15
C ASP A 85 11.37 9.18 2.25
N SER A 86 10.82 8.21 3.00
CA SER A 86 9.83 8.47 4.04
C SER A 86 10.38 8.15 5.44
N LYS A 87 10.03 8.98 6.44
CA LYS A 87 10.44 8.79 7.85
C LYS A 87 9.55 7.79 8.60
N ILE A 88 8.97 6.83 7.88
CA ILE A 88 8.04 5.85 8.46
C ILE A 88 8.79 4.58 8.88
N VAL A 89 8.28 3.92 9.92
CA VAL A 89 8.72 2.57 10.24
C VAL A 89 8.00 1.61 9.30
N VAL A 90 8.69 1.16 8.25
CA VAL A 90 8.13 0.24 7.27
C VAL A 90 7.94 -1.14 7.91
N PRO A 91 6.72 -1.73 7.86
CA PRO A 91 6.49 -3.08 8.36
C PRO A 91 7.38 -4.10 7.67
N THR A 92 7.68 -5.19 8.36
CA THR A 92 8.47 -6.29 7.79
C THR A 92 7.67 -7.02 6.71
N LEU A 93 8.33 -7.34 5.60
CA LEU A 93 7.77 -8.22 4.58
C LEU A 93 7.80 -9.68 5.06
N PRO A 94 6.87 -10.54 4.59
CA PRO A 94 7.00 -11.97 4.79
C PRO A 94 8.35 -12.43 4.24
N GLY A 95 9.04 -13.32 4.96
CA GLY A 95 10.43 -13.66 4.65
C GLY A 95 10.61 -14.17 3.21
N LYS A 96 11.72 -13.76 2.56
CA LYS A 96 12.09 -14.17 1.19
C LYS A 96 12.27 -15.69 1.04
N ALA A 97 12.35 -16.41 2.16
CA ALA A 97 12.43 -17.87 2.27
C ALA A 97 13.56 -18.46 1.41
N TRP A 98 14.77 -17.92 1.57
CA TRP A 98 15.97 -18.37 0.86
C TRP A 98 16.20 -19.88 0.94
N LYS A 99 15.86 -20.52 2.08
CA LYS A 99 15.93 -21.98 2.26
C LYS A 99 15.02 -22.77 1.31
N ARG A 100 13.85 -22.20 0.97
CA ARG A 100 12.86 -22.79 0.06
C ARG A 100 13.23 -22.58 -1.42
N GLN A 101 14.22 -21.74 -1.73
CA GLN A 101 14.73 -21.52 -3.09
C GLN A 101 15.91 -22.43 -3.45
N MET A 102 16.42 -23.21 -2.48
CA MET A 102 17.55 -24.11 -2.71
C MET A 102 17.19 -25.24 -3.68
N PRO A 103 18.08 -25.61 -4.60
CA PRO A 103 17.86 -26.75 -5.50
C PRO A 103 17.86 -28.08 -4.72
N PHE A 104 17.33 -29.13 -5.36
CA PHE A 104 17.30 -30.52 -4.83
C PHE A 104 16.41 -30.74 -3.59
N ARG A 105 15.34 -29.96 -3.45
CA ARG A 105 14.27 -30.23 -2.47
C ARG A 105 13.31 -31.29 -3.00
N GLY A 106 12.69 -32.03 -2.09
CA GLY A 106 11.61 -32.98 -2.40
C GLY A 106 10.23 -32.33 -2.54
N ASP A 107 10.14 -31.02 -2.33
CA ASP A 107 8.92 -30.20 -2.45
C ASP A 107 9.08 -29.12 -3.52
N ASP A 108 7.97 -28.47 -3.89
CA ASP A 108 7.95 -27.34 -4.84
C ASP A 108 8.48 -26.03 -4.24
N GLY A 109 9.00 -26.05 -3.01
CA GLY A 109 9.72 -24.95 -2.37
C GLY A 109 8.90 -23.67 -2.22
N ILE A 110 9.20 -22.66 -3.06
CA ILE A 110 8.47 -21.38 -3.08
C ILE A 110 7.19 -21.41 -3.91
N PHE A 111 6.90 -22.52 -4.59
CA PHE A 111 5.71 -22.71 -5.41
C PHE A 111 4.68 -23.63 -4.75
N GLU A 112 4.96 -24.09 -3.53
CA GLU A 112 4.02 -24.83 -2.69
C GLU A 112 2.82 -23.94 -2.31
N GLU A 113 1.60 -24.49 -2.36
CA GLU A 113 0.36 -23.73 -2.15
C GLU A 113 0.31 -23.09 -0.76
N ASP A 114 0.65 -23.84 0.29
CA ASP A 114 0.72 -23.34 1.67
C ASP A 114 1.67 -22.14 1.79
N PHE A 115 2.81 -22.21 1.12
CA PHE A 115 3.78 -21.11 1.13
C PHE A 115 3.28 -19.88 0.38
N ILE A 116 2.63 -20.09 -0.77
CA ILE A 116 2.04 -19.01 -1.56
C ILE A 116 0.96 -18.30 -0.74
N GLU A 117 0.12 -19.04 -0.03
CA GLU A 117 -0.97 -18.49 0.79
C GLU A 117 -0.46 -17.77 2.04
N ASP A 118 0.52 -18.32 2.74
CA ASP A 118 1.16 -17.65 3.87
C ASP A 118 1.84 -16.34 3.44
N ARG A 119 2.52 -16.37 2.29
CA ARG A 119 3.10 -15.16 1.70
C ARG A 119 2.01 -14.16 1.30
N ARG A 120 0.93 -14.60 0.67
CA ARG A 120 -0.21 -13.75 0.27
C ARG A 120 -0.78 -12.99 1.48
N LYS A 121 -1.09 -13.69 2.57
CA LYS A 121 -1.54 -13.10 3.85
C LYS A 121 -0.55 -12.07 4.38
N GLY A 122 0.74 -12.41 4.39
CA GLY A 122 1.79 -11.49 4.85
C GLY A 122 1.91 -10.22 4.00
N LEU A 123 1.79 -10.36 2.67
CA LEU A 123 1.82 -9.23 1.74
C LEU A 123 0.59 -8.34 1.89
N GLU A 124 -0.58 -8.92 2.12
CA GLU A 124 -1.83 -8.20 2.39
C GLU A 124 -1.73 -7.37 3.68
N VAL A 125 -1.25 -7.98 4.77
CA VAL A 125 -1.02 -7.25 6.03
C VAL A 125 -0.01 -6.12 5.84
N PHE A 126 1.07 -6.36 5.09
CA PHE A 126 2.08 -5.35 4.81
C PHE A 126 1.50 -4.14 4.06
N VAL A 127 0.80 -4.38 2.95
CA VAL A 127 0.31 -3.29 2.09
C VAL A 127 -0.80 -2.50 2.76
N ASN A 128 -1.69 -3.14 3.53
CA ASN A 128 -2.71 -2.44 4.31
C ASN A 128 -2.10 -1.52 5.37
N LYS A 129 -1.06 -1.98 6.09
CA LYS A 129 -0.35 -1.16 7.08
C LYS A 129 0.34 0.04 6.45
N ILE A 130 0.97 -0.15 5.29
CA ILE A 130 1.63 0.93 4.55
C ILE A 130 0.60 1.93 4.03
N ALA A 131 -0.43 1.45 3.33
CA ALA A 131 -1.39 2.32 2.68
C ALA A 131 -2.28 3.08 3.68
N GLY A 132 -2.48 2.54 4.89
CA GLY A 132 -3.15 3.24 5.99
C GLY A 132 -2.31 4.34 6.64
N HIS A 133 -1.01 4.45 6.35
CA HIS A 133 -0.14 5.42 6.99
C HIS A 133 -0.18 6.79 6.26
N PRO A 134 -0.56 7.91 6.91
CA PRO A 134 -0.71 9.22 6.23
C PRO A 134 0.55 9.72 5.52
N LEU A 135 1.73 9.49 6.11
CA LEU A 135 2.99 9.85 5.44
C LEU A 135 3.28 9.00 4.20
N ALA A 136 2.90 7.72 4.18
CA ALA A 136 3.08 6.86 3.01
C ALA A 136 2.06 7.21 1.91
N GLN A 137 0.84 7.61 2.29
CA GLN A 137 -0.18 8.10 1.36
C GLN A 137 0.28 9.30 0.54
N ASN A 138 1.20 10.11 1.07
CA ASN A 138 1.77 11.24 0.37
C ASN A 138 2.89 10.87 -0.62
N GLU A 139 3.41 9.64 -0.58
CA GLU A 139 4.52 9.21 -1.42
C GLU A 139 4.04 8.71 -2.79
N ARG A 140 4.69 9.16 -3.86
CA ARG A 140 4.32 8.78 -5.23
C ARG A 140 4.51 7.27 -5.48
N CYS A 141 5.51 6.64 -4.84
CA CYS A 141 5.80 5.22 -5.02
C CYS A 141 4.62 4.32 -4.62
N LEU A 142 3.85 4.69 -3.59
CA LEU A 142 2.68 3.95 -3.16
C LEU A 142 1.57 3.98 -4.23
N HIS A 143 1.36 5.11 -4.87
CA HIS A 143 0.31 5.28 -5.88
C HIS A 143 0.68 4.56 -7.17
N MET A 144 1.94 4.66 -7.59
CA MET A 144 2.47 3.85 -8.68
C MET A 144 2.34 2.35 -8.39
N PHE A 145 2.60 1.92 -7.16
CA PHE A 145 2.44 0.53 -6.76
C PHE A 145 0.98 0.05 -6.83
N LEU A 146 0.01 0.85 -6.37
CA LEU A 146 -1.40 0.43 -6.26
C LEU A 146 -2.26 0.70 -7.50
N GLN A 147 -1.93 1.71 -8.31
CA GLN A 147 -2.81 2.21 -9.38
C GLN A 147 -2.26 2.01 -10.78
N GLU A 148 -0.93 2.05 -10.97
CA GLU A 148 -0.35 1.91 -12.32
C GLU A 148 -0.18 0.44 -12.68
N PRO A 149 -0.40 0.00 -13.93
CA PRO A 149 -0.22 -1.41 -14.29
C PRO A 149 1.25 -1.85 -14.17
N VAL A 150 2.19 -0.96 -14.48
CA VAL A 150 3.63 -1.22 -14.49
C VAL A 150 4.34 -0.22 -13.58
N ILE A 151 5.27 -0.71 -12.76
CA ILE A 151 6.12 0.13 -11.90
C ILE A 151 7.29 0.65 -12.72
N ASP A 152 7.36 1.97 -12.90
CA ASP A 152 8.54 2.62 -13.46
C ASP A 152 9.65 2.71 -12.39
N LYS A 153 10.69 1.91 -12.54
CA LYS A 153 11.83 1.90 -11.59
C LYS A 153 12.73 3.13 -11.73
N ASN A 154 12.62 3.87 -12.82
CA ASN A 154 13.36 5.11 -13.07
C ASN A 154 12.52 6.36 -12.76
N TYR A 155 11.39 6.18 -12.09
CA TYR A 155 10.54 7.30 -11.70
C TYR A 155 11.32 8.30 -10.84
N VAL A 156 10.98 9.59 -10.97
CA VAL A 156 11.50 10.62 -10.08
C VAL A 156 10.79 10.50 -8.72
N PRO A 157 11.54 10.24 -7.63
CA PRO A 157 10.95 10.19 -6.29
C PRO A 157 10.35 11.53 -5.89
N GLY A 158 9.29 11.50 -5.09
CA GLY A 158 8.65 12.71 -4.62
C GLY A 158 7.25 12.48 -4.07
N LYS A 159 6.71 13.55 -3.50
CA LYS A 159 5.36 13.57 -2.94
C LYS A 159 4.32 13.77 -4.04
N ILE A 160 3.13 13.29 -3.78
CA ILE A 160 1.97 13.52 -4.63
C ILE A 160 1.62 14.99 -4.59
N ARG A 161 1.49 15.59 -5.77
CA ARG A 161 0.93 16.93 -5.91
C ARG A 161 -0.57 16.75 -6.05
N ASN A 162 -1.33 17.17 -5.04
CA ASN A 162 -2.77 17.34 -5.19
C ASN A 162 -2.97 18.50 -6.17
N THR A 163 -3.32 18.17 -7.41
CA THR A 163 -3.87 19.13 -8.38
C THR A 163 -5.36 19.26 -8.16
#